data_AF-A0A6A4VWV3-F1
#
_entry.id   AF-A0A6A4VWV3-F1
#
_cell.length_a   1.000
_cell.length_b   1.000
_cell.length_c   1.000
_cell.angle_alpha   90.00
_cell.angle_beta   90.00
_cell.angle_gamma   90.00
#
_symmetry.space_group_name_H-M   'P 1'
#
loop_
_entity.id
_entity.type
_entity.pdbx_description
1 polymer ?
#
loop_
_entity_poly.entity_id
_entity_poly.type
_entity_poly.pdbx_seq_one_letter_code
_entity_poly.pdbx_strand_id
1 'polypeptide(L)'
;MTIASQKTQIMVLSQWSRDAKDATILMSATPVRATPTVKLLGVTLDRLLHFGDHCANLKRKARPRINQLRKLTGHSWGLREHHLRAVANGYIRGAIEYAAAAWLPAASRSHLELVDRELRAAARAVTGCPLSTPAHALMAEAGLPTAEMRSATLAARMLARASAMPAEDPLRELAEATVPCRLRNVTGWRDQGRRTLGTLGVAASSVEPMVAVPLPPWTSREGISISCAVPPECVRSAGEHARRAAAEALLTDLPGAERATWVWSDGSADGGTARGGGGALIALPTGTEHTVRAPAGSLCSSTRAELVALRAALEELAKPDISSDPDRYPTTIICLDSRAALQTVDAGPAAQASQLGADIWRLLLQLASSGRRLHLQWVPAHCGLPGNERADATPWRGKPPS
;
A
#
# COMPACT_ATOMS: atom_id res chain seq x y z
N MET A 1 -28.81 -13.70 20.77
CA MET A 1 -28.77 -13.50 19.31
C MET A 1 -29.76 -14.48 18.67
N THR A 2 -30.85 -13.99 18.08
CA THR A 2 -31.85 -14.83 17.40
C THR A 2 -31.52 -14.90 15.91
N ILE A 3 -31.24 -16.10 15.39
CA ILE A 3 -30.86 -16.29 13.98
C ILE A 3 -32.12 -16.51 13.14
N ALA A 4 -32.32 -15.70 12.10
CA ALA A 4 -33.51 -15.78 11.24
C ALA A 4 -33.41 -16.95 10.24
N SER A 5 -34.31 -17.95 10.37
CA SER A 5 -34.32 -19.15 9.52
C SER A 5 -34.45 -18.88 8.03
N GLN A 6 -35.22 -17.86 7.64
CA GLN A 6 -35.43 -17.50 6.24
C GLN A 6 -34.20 -16.89 5.54
N LYS A 7 -33.23 -16.37 6.31
CA LYS A 7 -32.01 -15.75 5.77
C LYS A 7 -30.78 -16.64 5.87
N THR A 8 -30.92 -17.82 6.47
CA THR A 8 -29.81 -18.75 6.66
C THR A 8 -29.70 -19.69 5.48
N GLN A 9 -28.48 -19.82 4.99
CA GLN A 9 -28.11 -20.83 4.01
C GLN A 9 -27.11 -21.78 4.64
N ILE A 10 -27.16 -23.04 4.24
CA ILE A 10 -26.23 -24.08 4.69
C ILE A 10 -25.55 -24.66 3.46
N MET A 11 -24.27 -24.97 3.59
CA MET A 11 -23.51 -25.72 2.62
C MET A 11 -22.62 -26.72 3.37
N VAL A 12 -22.60 -27.96 2.89
CA VAL A 12 -21.70 -28.98 3.42
C VAL A 12 -20.38 -28.90 2.66
N LEU A 13 -19.27 -28.78 3.38
CA LEU A 13 -17.92 -28.90 2.81
C LEU A 13 -17.46 -30.36 2.97
N SER A 14 -17.64 -31.15 1.91
CA SER A 14 -17.15 -32.53 1.86
C SER A 14 -16.76 -32.89 0.43
N GLN A 15 -15.77 -33.77 0.27
CA GLN A 15 -15.43 -34.36 -1.03
C GLN A 15 -16.47 -35.35 -1.52
N TRP A 16 -17.23 -35.97 -0.60
CA TRP A 16 -18.20 -37.00 -0.91
C TRP A 16 -19.57 -36.37 -1.16
N SER A 17 -20.15 -36.65 -2.34
CA SER A 17 -21.47 -36.12 -2.71
C SER A 17 -22.58 -36.61 -1.77
N ARG A 18 -22.45 -37.82 -1.23
CA ARG A 18 -23.40 -38.41 -0.28
C ARG A 18 -23.53 -37.61 1.01
N ASP A 19 -22.46 -36.96 1.48
CA ASP A 19 -22.47 -36.21 2.74
C ASP A 19 -23.27 -34.90 2.62
N ALA A 20 -23.36 -34.36 1.40
CA ALA A 20 -24.15 -33.18 1.10
C ALA A 20 -25.59 -33.52 0.69
N LYS A 21 -25.87 -34.79 0.38
CA LYS A 21 -27.18 -35.24 -0.05
C LYS A 21 -28.16 -35.17 1.11
N ASP A 22 -29.25 -34.42 0.94
CA ASP A 22 -30.33 -34.26 1.93
C ASP A 22 -29.90 -33.70 3.31
N ALA A 23 -28.69 -33.15 3.42
CA ALA A 23 -28.20 -32.56 4.65
C ALA A 23 -29.09 -31.39 5.09
N THR A 24 -29.61 -31.46 6.31
CA THR A 24 -30.59 -30.50 6.86
C THR A 24 -30.22 -30.19 8.31
N ILE A 25 -30.31 -28.91 8.70
CA ILE A 25 -30.16 -28.48 10.10
C ILE A 25 -31.47 -27.83 10.54
N LEU A 26 -31.91 -28.16 11.75
CA LEU A 26 -33.05 -27.51 12.39
C LEU A 26 -32.59 -26.22 13.05
N MET A 27 -33.15 -25.08 12.64
CA MET A 27 -32.86 -23.79 13.24
C MET A 27 -34.17 -23.13 13.67
N SER A 28 -34.35 -22.94 14.97
CA SER A 28 -35.61 -22.46 15.57
C SER A 28 -36.82 -23.27 15.09
N ALA A 29 -36.71 -24.61 15.12
CA ALA A 29 -37.70 -25.59 14.62
C ALA A 29 -38.01 -25.50 13.11
N THR A 30 -37.32 -24.65 12.35
CA THR A 30 -37.42 -24.60 10.88
C THR A 30 -36.31 -25.44 10.24
N PRO A 31 -36.62 -26.42 9.38
CA PRO A 31 -35.59 -27.17 8.65
C PRO A 31 -34.97 -26.31 7.54
N VAL A 32 -33.65 -26.15 7.55
CA VAL A 32 -32.90 -25.48 6.49
C VAL A 32 -32.08 -26.55 5.76
N ARG A 33 -32.33 -26.70 4.45
CA ARG A 33 -31.62 -27.68 3.61
C ARG A 33 -30.29 -27.12 3.11
N ALA A 34 -29.30 -27.99 3.02
CA ALA A 34 -28.03 -27.67 2.42
C ALA A 34 -28.19 -27.36 0.92
N THR A 35 -27.48 -26.34 0.48
CA THR A 35 -27.42 -25.87 -0.90
C THR A 35 -26.05 -26.21 -1.48
N PRO A 36 -25.94 -26.44 -2.80
CA PRO A 36 -24.67 -26.78 -3.44
C PRO A 36 -23.68 -25.62 -3.44
N THR A 37 -24.20 -24.38 -3.36
CA THR A 37 -23.42 -23.15 -3.28
C THR A 37 -24.00 -22.18 -2.27
N VAL A 38 -23.12 -21.42 -1.62
CA VAL A 38 -23.49 -20.33 -0.71
C VAL A 38 -22.74 -19.07 -1.08
N LYS A 39 -23.43 -17.92 -1.00
CA LYS A 39 -22.81 -16.62 -1.25
C LYS A 39 -22.43 -15.95 0.08
N LEU A 40 -21.12 -15.81 0.32
CA LEU A 40 -20.58 -15.16 1.51
C LEU A 40 -19.80 -13.91 1.10
N LEU A 41 -20.20 -12.74 1.64
CA LEU A 41 -19.56 -11.45 1.37
C LEU A 41 -19.25 -11.23 -0.12
N GLY A 42 -20.18 -11.60 -1.02
CA GLY A 42 -20.00 -11.41 -2.47
C GLY A 42 -19.25 -12.51 -3.23
N VAL A 43 -18.66 -13.49 -2.54
CA VAL A 43 -18.00 -14.67 -3.14
C VAL A 43 -18.95 -15.86 -3.15
N THR A 44 -19.04 -16.57 -4.27
CA THR A 44 -19.85 -17.81 -4.37
C THR A 44 -18.95 -19.00 -4.01
N LEU A 45 -19.22 -19.64 -2.89
CA LEU A 45 -18.54 -20.84 -2.45
C LEU A 45 -19.30 -22.05 -2.98
N ASP A 46 -18.58 -23.04 -3.49
CA ASP A 46 -19.12 -24.37 -3.79
C ASP A 46 -18.59 -25.40 -2.79
N ARG A 47 -19.26 -26.56 -2.72
CA ARG A 47 -18.92 -27.67 -1.81
C ARG A 47 -17.44 -28.07 -1.82
N LEU A 48 -16.76 -27.97 -2.97
CA LEU A 48 -15.37 -28.39 -3.13
C LEU A 48 -14.38 -27.22 -3.08
N LEU A 49 -14.88 -25.99 -2.91
CA LEU A 49 -14.10 -24.75 -2.96
C LEU A 49 -13.30 -24.63 -4.27
N HIS A 50 -13.90 -25.02 -5.40
CA HIS A 50 -13.28 -24.90 -6.73
C HIS A 50 -13.58 -23.56 -7.42
N PHE A 51 -14.56 -22.81 -6.92
CA PHE A 51 -14.98 -21.49 -7.37
C PHE A 51 -15.44 -21.44 -8.84
N GLY A 52 -15.96 -22.56 -9.36
CA GLY A 52 -16.42 -22.66 -10.74
C GLY A 52 -17.62 -21.73 -11.01
N ASP A 53 -18.65 -21.85 -10.17
CA ASP A 53 -19.84 -20.99 -10.26
C ASP A 53 -19.50 -19.53 -10.01
N HIS A 54 -18.54 -19.25 -9.13
CA HIS A 54 -18.04 -17.88 -8.92
C HIS A 54 -17.41 -17.32 -10.19
N CYS A 55 -16.51 -18.05 -10.86
CA CYS A 55 -15.89 -17.61 -12.11
C CYS A 55 -16.93 -17.42 -13.23
N ALA A 56 -17.92 -18.30 -13.33
CA ALA A 56 -19.03 -18.15 -14.28
C ALA A 56 -19.87 -16.89 -13.99
N ASN A 57 -20.11 -16.60 -12.70
CA ASN A 57 -20.80 -15.38 -12.26
C ASN A 57 -19.99 -14.13 -12.62
N LEU A 58 -18.68 -14.13 -12.37
CA LEU A 58 -17.78 -13.02 -12.72
C LEU A 58 -17.76 -12.76 -14.23
N LYS A 59 -17.71 -13.82 -15.05
CA LYS A 59 -17.82 -13.71 -16.51
C LYS A 59 -19.11 -13.00 -16.93
N ARG A 60 -20.26 -13.43 -16.40
CA ARG A 60 -21.57 -12.79 -16.66
C ARG A 60 -21.60 -11.34 -16.20
N LYS A 61 -20.94 -11.04 -15.07
CA LYS A 61 -20.82 -9.69 -14.52
C LYS A 61 -19.92 -8.79 -15.39
N ALA A 62 -18.83 -9.32 -15.94
CA ALA A 62 -17.82 -8.57 -16.67
C ALA A 62 -18.27 -8.22 -18.10
N ARG A 63 -18.96 -9.15 -18.78
CA ARG A 63 -19.34 -8.98 -20.20
C ARG A 63 -20.12 -7.67 -20.48
N PRO A 64 -21.16 -7.28 -19.71
CA PRO A 64 -21.85 -6.00 -19.93
C PRO A 64 -20.93 -4.79 -19.75
N ARG A 65 -20.01 -4.84 -18.78
CA ARG A 65 -19.04 -3.75 -18.54
C ARG A 65 -18.07 -3.58 -19.70
N ILE A 66 -17.60 -4.70 -20.27
CA ILE A 66 -16.75 -4.68 -21.47
C ILE A 66 -17.51 -4.10 -22.66
N ASN A 67 -18.79 -4.45 -22.83
CA ASN A 67 -19.61 -3.87 -23.89
C ASN A 67 -19.79 -2.35 -23.72
N GLN A 68 -19.90 -1.87 -22.49
CA GLN A 68 -19.93 -0.43 -22.21
C GLN A 68 -18.58 0.23 -22.52
N LEU A 69 -17.46 -0.40 -22.13
CA LEU A 69 -16.12 0.08 -22.49
C LEU A 69 -15.94 0.22 -24.01
N ARG A 70 -16.43 -0.75 -24.79
CA ARG A 70 -16.41 -0.70 -26.27
C ARG A 70 -17.21 0.48 -26.83
N LYS A 71 -18.23 0.98 -26.13
CA LYS A 71 -18.98 2.17 -26.55
C LYS A 71 -18.22 3.47 -26.28
N LEU A 72 -17.11 3.41 -25.53
CA LEU A 72 -16.25 4.57 -25.27
C LEU A 72 -15.07 4.64 -26.24
N THR A 73 -14.93 3.65 -27.14
CA THR A 73 -13.89 3.64 -28.17
C THR A 73 -14.37 4.36 -29.42
N GLY A 74 -13.45 4.96 -30.16
CA GLY A 74 -13.74 5.68 -31.39
C GLY A 74 -12.53 6.46 -31.89
N HIS A 75 -12.35 6.52 -33.21
CA HIS A 75 -11.16 7.14 -33.82
C HIS A 75 -11.09 8.66 -33.61
N SER A 76 -12.23 9.36 -33.74
CA SER A 76 -12.29 10.83 -33.68
C SER A 76 -12.90 11.41 -32.40
N TRP A 77 -13.70 10.62 -31.68
CA TRP A 77 -14.46 11.09 -30.50
C TRP A 77 -14.27 10.22 -29.26
N GLY A 78 -13.61 9.06 -29.41
CA GLY A 78 -13.45 8.09 -28.33
C GLY A 78 -12.39 8.48 -27.31
N LEU A 79 -12.39 7.75 -26.20
CA LEU A 79 -11.36 7.86 -25.19
C LEU A 79 -10.01 7.36 -25.72
N ARG A 80 -8.93 8.05 -25.33
CA ARG A 80 -7.56 7.60 -25.55
C ARG A 80 -7.26 6.33 -24.75
N GLU A 81 -6.28 5.56 -25.19
CA GLU A 81 -5.92 4.27 -24.61
C GLU A 81 -5.69 4.31 -23.09
N HIS A 82 -4.95 5.30 -22.58
CA HIS A 82 -4.70 5.41 -21.14
C HIS A 82 -5.98 5.66 -20.32
N HIS A 83 -6.95 6.40 -20.87
CA HIS A 83 -8.26 6.57 -20.25
C HIS A 83 -9.06 5.27 -20.28
N LEU A 84 -9.09 4.56 -21.42
CA LEU A 84 -9.74 3.25 -21.54
C LEU A 84 -9.14 2.23 -20.57
N ARG A 85 -7.81 2.22 -20.42
CA ARG A 85 -7.08 1.38 -19.47
C ARG A 85 -7.46 1.71 -18.03
N ALA A 86 -7.59 3.00 -17.69
CA ALA A 86 -8.06 3.42 -16.38
C ALA A 86 -9.49 2.92 -16.10
N VAL A 87 -10.41 3.06 -17.06
CA VAL A 87 -11.78 2.53 -16.94
C VAL A 87 -11.77 1.00 -16.81
N ALA A 88 -10.98 0.29 -17.62
CA ALA A 88 -10.87 -1.16 -17.56
C ALA A 88 -10.36 -1.65 -16.20
N ASN A 89 -9.35 -0.98 -15.64
CA ASN A 89 -8.80 -1.28 -14.32
C ASN A 89 -9.81 -1.03 -13.18
N GLY A 90 -10.45 0.14 -13.16
CA GLY A 90 -11.39 0.48 -12.09
C GLY A 90 -12.72 -0.27 -12.18
N TYR A 91 -13.34 -0.28 -13.37
CA TYR A 91 -14.72 -0.73 -13.53
C TYR A 91 -14.84 -2.24 -13.82
N ILE A 92 -13.96 -2.79 -14.66
CA ILE A 92 -14.03 -4.21 -15.07
C ILE A 92 -13.21 -5.06 -14.09
N ARG A 93 -11.91 -4.79 -13.97
CA ARG A 93 -11.03 -5.55 -13.08
C ARG A 93 -11.44 -5.42 -11.62
N GLY A 94 -11.80 -4.23 -11.14
CA GLY A 94 -12.33 -4.06 -9.78
C GLY A 94 -13.54 -4.96 -9.48
N ALA A 95 -14.42 -5.17 -10.47
CA ALA A 95 -15.58 -6.04 -10.31
C ALA A 95 -15.24 -7.55 -10.36
N ILE A 96 -14.18 -7.93 -11.07
CA ILE A 96 -13.65 -9.30 -11.17
C ILE A 96 -12.83 -9.64 -9.92
N GLU A 97 -11.89 -8.78 -9.55
CA GLU A 97 -10.88 -9.04 -8.52
C GLU A 97 -11.37 -8.79 -7.09
N TYR A 98 -12.66 -8.49 -6.92
CA TYR A 98 -13.26 -8.37 -5.60
C TYR A 98 -13.04 -9.66 -4.77
N ALA A 99 -12.45 -9.50 -3.60
CA ALA A 99 -12.04 -10.59 -2.70
C ALA A 99 -11.16 -11.68 -3.37
N ALA A 100 -10.44 -11.35 -4.45
CA ALA A 100 -9.71 -12.34 -5.26
C ALA A 100 -8.64 -13.12 -4.50
N ALA A 101 -8.03 -12.56 -3.46
CA ALA A 101 -7.10 -13.32 -2.62
C ALA A 101 -7.75 -14.58 -1.99
N ALA A 102 -9.05 -14.58 -1.75
CA ALA A 102 -9.76 -15.70 -1.11
C ALA A 102 -10.05 -16.86 -2.06
N TRP A 103 -10.20 -16.60 -3.37
CA TRP A 103 -10.68 -17.60 -4.32
C TRP A 103 -9.76 -17.86 -5.51
N LEU A 104 -8.99 -16.86 -5.93
CA LEU A 104 -8.17 -16.94 -7.15
C LEU A 104 -7.04 -17.98 -7.01
N PRO A 105 -6.32 -18.07 -5.86
CA PRO A 105 -5.32 -19.12 -5.63
C PRO A 105 -5.86 -20.56 -5.64
N ALA A 106 -7.14 -20.73 -5.32
CA ALA A 106 -7.80 -22.02 -5.19
C ALA A 106 -8.58 -22.45 -6.45
N ALA A 107 -8.88 -21.49 -7.34
CA ALA A 107 -9.58 -21.78 -8.59
C ALA A 107 -8.67 -22.56 -9.56
N SER A 108 -9.25 -23.57 -10.21
CA SER A 108 -8.53 -24.34 -11.24
C SER A 108 -8.20 -23.48 -12.46
N ARG A 109 -7.17 -23.85 -13.22
CA ARG A 109 -6.80 -23.18 -14.48
C ARG A 109 -7.98 -23.07 -15.46
N SER A 110 -8.80 -24.12 -15.56
CA SER A 110 -9.99 -24.13 -16.42
C SER A 110 -11.06 -23.11 -15.97
N HIS A 111 -11.22 -22.90 -14.66
CA HIS A 111 -12.12 -21.88 -14.14
C HIS A 111 -11.55 -20.47 -14.33
N LEU A 112 -10.24 -20.28 -14.08
CA LEU A 112 -9.56 -19.00 -14.30
C LEU A 112 -9.59 -18.57 -15.77
N GLU A 113 -9.55 -19.52 -16.71
CA GLU A 113 -9.69 -19.25 -18.14
C GLU A 113 -11.02 -18.55 -18.49
N LEU A 114 -12.10 -18.78 -17.73
CA LEU A 114 -13.35 -18.04 -17.90
C LEU A 114 -13.18 -16.54 -17.61
N VAL A 115 -12.34 -16.20 -16.64
CA VAL A 115 -12.03 -14.82 -16.26
C VAL A 115 -11.02 -14.22 -17.23
N ASP A 116 -9.95 -14.94 -17.57
CA ASP A 116 -8.91 -14.46 -18.48
C ASP A 116 -9.43 -14.17 -19.88
N ARG A 117 -10.46 -14.88 -20.35
CA ARG A 117 -11.14 -14.55 -21.62
C ARG A 117 -11.80 -13.18 -21.58
N GLU A 118 -12.42 -12.81 -20.45
CA GLU A 118 -13.02 -11.49 -20.29
C GLU A 118 -11.96 -10.40 -20.12
N LEU A 119 -10.85 -10.68 -19.41
CA LEU A 119 -9.72 -9.76 -19.33
C LEU A 119 -9.09 -9.50 -20.70
N ARG A 120 -8.90 -10.53 -21.53
CA ARG A 120 -8.44 -10.39 -22.92
C ARG A 120 -9.45 -9.62 -23.78
N ALA A 121 -10.75 -9.80 -23.57
CA ALA A 121 -11.76 -9.03 -24.27
C ALA A 121 -11.74 -7.55 -23.89
N ALA A 122 -11.47 -7.23 -22.62
CA ALA A 122 -11.23 -5.87 -22.15
C ALA A 122 -9.94 -5.29 -22.74
N ALA A 123 -8.84 -6.06 -22.73
CA ALA A 123 -7.56 -5.65 -23.30
C ALA A 123 -7.71 -5.24 -24.78
N ARG A 124 -8.41 -6.04 -25.59
CA ARG A 124 -8.69 -5.69 -27.00
C ARG A 124 -9.54 -4.43 -27.14
N ALA A 125 -10.47 -4.19 -26.22
CA ALA A 125 -11.25 -2.95 -26.24
C ALA A 125 -10.39 -1.72 -25.89
N VAL A 126 -9.37 -1.89 -25.04
CA VAL A 126 -8.41 -0.83 -24.70
C VAL A 126 -7.48 -0.54 -25.87
N THR A 127 -6.87 -1.57 -26.46
CA THR A 127 -5.80 -1.40 -27.46
C THR A 127 -6.29 -1.35 -28.91
N GLY A 128 -7.51 -1.83 -29.19
CA GLY A 128 -8.00 -1.99 -30.56
C GLY A 128 -7.34 -3.14 -31.34
N CYS A 129 -6.50 -3.95 -30.71
CA CYS A 129 -5.80 -5.06 -31.37
C CYS A 129 -6.78 -6.12 -31.95
N PRO A 130 -6.43 -6.75 -33.09
CA PRO A 130 -7.26 -7.77 -33.72
C PRO A 130 -7.39 -9.05 -32.86
N LEU A 131 -8.33 -9.91 -33.24
CA LEU A 131 -8.60 -11.15 -32.51
C LEU A 131 -7.40 -12.11 -32.51
N SER A 132 -6.61 -12.08 -33.60
CA SER A 132 -5.42 -12.91 -33.84
C SER A 132 -4.20 -12.52 -33.00
N THR A 133 -4.20 -11.37 -32.33
CA THR A 133 -3.07 -10.94 -31.50
C THR A 133 -2.78 -11.97 -30.39
N PRO A 134 -1.52 -12.42 -30.23
CA PRO A 134 -1.14 -13.31 -29.15
C PRO A 134 -1.51 -12.76 -27.78
N ALA A 135 -2.02 -13.64 -26.90
CA ALA A 135 -2.57 -13.23 -25.60
C ALA A 135 -1.57 -12.49 -24.72
N HIS A 136 -0.31 -12.94 -24.66
CA HIS A 136 0.71 -12.30 -23.83
C HIS A 136 1.04 -10.88 -24.33
N ALA A 137 1.21 -10.70 -25.65
CA ALA A 137 1.49 -9.41 -26.26
C ALA A 137 0.31 -8.44 -26.07
N LEU A 138 -0.92 -8.92 -26.26
CA LEU A 138 -2.13 -8.14 -26.04
C LEU A 138 -2.24 -7.62 -24.59
N MET A 139 -2.00 -8.49 -23.60
CA MET A 139 -2.10 -8.12 -22.19
C MET A 139 -1.00 -7.14 -21.80
N ALA A 140 0.21 -7.33 -22.31
CA ALA A 140 1.34 -6.42 -22.10
C ALA A 140 1.04 -5.03 -22.68
N GLU A 141 0.60 -4.94 -23.94
CA GLU A 141 0.26 -3.68 -24.60
C GLU A 141 -0.87 -2.95 -23.88
N ALA A 142 -1.92 -3.68 -23.48
CA ALA A 142 -3.03 -3.12 -22.73
C ALA A 142 -2.63 -2.66 -21.31
N GLY A 143 -1.45 -3.02 -20.82
CA GLY A 143 -1.03 -2.80 -19.43
C GLY A 143 -1.93 -3.53 -18.43
N LEU A 144 -2.46 -4.69 -18.81
CA LEU A 144 -3.35 -5.51 -17.96
C LEU A 144 -2.66 -6.82 -17.58
N PRO A 145 -2.69 -7.22 -16.29
CA PRO A 145 -2.17 -8.51 -15.85
C PRO A 145 -3.20 -9.63 -16.07
N THR A 146 -2.73 -10.87 -16.24
CA THR A 146 -3.59 -12.07 -16.25
C THR A 146 -4.09 -12.42 -14.86
N ALA A 147 -5.15 -13.22 -14.78
CA ALA A 147 -5.64 -13.75 -13.50
C ALA A 147 -4.54 -14.51 -12.75
N GLU A 148 -3.73 -15.31 -13.44
CA GLU A 148 -2.61 -16.05 -12.85
C GLU A 148 -1.57 -15.12 -12.19
N MET A 149 -1.12 -14.07 -12.89
CA MET A 149 -0.19 -13.08 -12.33
C MET A 149 -0.80 -12.41 -11.09
N ARG A 150 -2.10 -12.09 -11.15
CA ARG A 150 -2.83 -11.51 -10.02
C ARG A 150 -2.95 -12.47 -8.86
N SER A 151 -3.10 -13.77 -9.11
CA SER A 151 -3.14 -14.81 -8.08
C SER A 151 -1.89 -14.76 -7.22
N ALA A 152 -0.72 -14.76 -7.85
CA ALA A 152 0.56 -14.71 -7.15
C ALA A 152 0.72 -13.43 -6.33
N THR A 153 0.45 -12.27 -6.95
CA THR A 153 0.55 -10.96 -6.27
C THR A 153 -0.42 -10.84 -5.09
N LEU A 154 -1.68 -11.21 -5.26
CA LEU A 154 -2.70 -11.08 -4.22
C LEU A 154 -2.48 -12.08 -3.09
N ALA A 155 -2.04 -13.29 -3.39
CA ALA A 155 -1.67 -14.29 -2.39
C ALA A 155 -0.48 -13.82 -1.53
N ALA A 156 0.59 -13.30 -2.17
CA ALA A 156 1.73 -12.77 -1.46
C ALA A 156 1.37 -11.57 -0.56
N ARG A 157 0.54 -10.64 -1.07
CA ARG A 157 0.05 -9.49 -0.29
C ARG A 157 -0.85 -9.90 0.87
N MET A 158 -1.73 -10.88 0.66
CA MET A 158 -2.60 -11.42 1.71
C MET A 158 -1.77 -12.08 2.80
N LEU A 159 -0.76 -12.87 2.41
CA LEU A 159 0.16 -13.49 3.36
C LEU A 159 0.95 -12.47 4.17
N ALA A 160 1.56 -11.48 3.52
CA ALA A 160 2.25 -10.40 4.21
C ALA A 160 1.31 -9.64 5.16
N ARG A 161 0.09 -9.29 4.71
CA ARG A 161 -0.89 -8.61 5.55
C ARG A 161 -1.29 -9.44 6.77
N ALA A 162 -1.53 -10.73 6.57
CA ALA A 162 -1.90 -11.64 7.66
C ALA A 162 -0.75 -11.80 8.67
N SER A 163 0.49 -11.95 8.20
CA SER A 163 1.68 -12.02 9.05
C SER A 163 1.98 -10.70 9.80
N ALA A 164 1.52 -9.56 9.29
CA ALA A 164 1.67 -8.26 9.94
C ALA A 164 0.70 -8.04 11.12
N MET A 165 -0.33 -8.88 11.29
CA MET A 165 -1.28 -8.72 12.39
C MET A 165 -0.61 -9.02 13.77
N PRO A 166 -1.23 -8.59 14.89
CA PRO A 166 -0.81 -9.01 16.23
C PRO A 166 -0.70 -10.53 16.35
N ALA A 167 0.15 -11.01 17.27
CA ALA A 167 0.41 -12.44 17.43
C ALA A 167 -0.85 -13.24 17.82
N GLU A 168 -1.78 -12.59 18.52
CA GLU A 168 -3.03 -13.15 19.00
C GLU A 168 -4.15 -13.10 17.95
N ASP A 169 -3.90 -12.48 16.79
CA ASP A 169 -4.92 -12.37 15.74
C ASP A 169 -5.12 -13.72 15.02
N PRO A 170 -6.36 -14.23 14.93
CA PRO A 170 -6.65 -15.51 14.26
C PRO A 170 -6.19 -15.56 12.80
N LEU A 171 -6.11 -14.43 12.11
CA LEU A 171 -5.63 -14.38 10.73
C LEU A 171 -4.12 -14.63 10.63
N ARG A 172 -3.34 -14.16 11.62
CA ARG A 172 -1.90 -14.44 11.71
C ARG A 172 -1.66 -15.90 12.06
N GLU A 173 -2.39 -16.42 13.04
CA GLU A 173 -2.35 -17.85 13.39
C GLU A 173 -2.60 -18.71 12.13
N LEU A 174 -3.64 -18.37 11.35
CA LEU A 174 -3.94 -19.07 10.10
C LEU A 174 -2.80 -18.97 9.07
N ALA A 175 -2.18 -17.79 8.93
CA ALA A 175 -1.07 -17.55 8.01
C ALA A 175 0.18 -18.35 8.36
N GLU A 176 0.49 -18.47 9.65
CA GLU A 176 1.67 -19.16 10.17
C GLU A 176 1.45 -20.67 10.27
N ALA A 177 0.19 -21.11 10.41
CA ALA A 177 -0.16 -22.53 10.47
C ALA A 177 0.36 -23.31 9.25
N THR A 178 0.98 -24.45 9.55
CA THR A 178 1.37 -25.45 8.56
C THR A 178 0.35 -26.58 8.59
N VAL A 179 -0.41 -26.73 7.51
CA VAL A 179 -1.45 -27.76 7.40
C VAL A 179 -1.03 -28.76 6.33
N PRO A 180 -1.06 -30.08 6.59
CA PRO A 180 -0.78 -31.08 5.58
C PRO A 180 -1.71 -30.92 4.38
N CYS A 181 -1.13 -30.73 3.21
CA CYS A 181 -1.89 -30.59 1.97
C CYS A 181 -2.39 -31.97 1.52
N ARG A 182 -3.64 -32.30 1.85
CA ARG A 182 -4.25 -33.60 1.49
C ARG A 182 -4.42 -33.79 -0.03
N LEU A 183 -4.59 -32.71 -0.79
CA LEU A 183 -4.74 -32.73 -2.24
C LEU A 183 -3.72 -31.82 -2.92
N ARG A 184 -2.81 -32.38 -3.74
CA ARG A 184 -1.74 -31.61 -4.41
C ARG A 184 -2.22 -30.44 -5.27
N ASN A 185 -3.45 -30.51 -5.80
CA ASN A 185 -4.00 -29.52 -6.74
C ASN A 185 -4.83 -28.42 -6.06
N VAL A 186 -5.04 -28.50 -4.75
CA VAL A 186 -5.78 -27.47 -4.00
C VAL A 186 -4.76 -26.58 -3.31
N THR A 187 -4.59 -25.36 -3.81
CA THR A 187 -3.66 -24.39 -3.23
C THR A 187 -4.42 -23.20 -2.67
N GLY A 188 -4.06 -22.78 -1.46
CA GLY A 188 -4.61 -21.56 -0.87
C GLY A 188 -3.73 -20.35 -1.15
N TRP A 189 -4.19 -19.18 -0.70
CA TRP A 189 -3.38 -17.96 -0.68
C TRP A 189 -2.11 -18.11 0.17
N ARG A 190 -2.11 -18.99 1.19
CA ARG A 190 -0.93 -19.27 2.02
C ARG A 190 0.17 -19.93 1.20
N ASP A 191 -0.13 -21.04 0.53
CA ASP A 191 0.87 -21.80 -0.22
C ASP A 191 1.35 -21.02 -1.44
N GLN A 192 0.44 -20.39 -2.17
CA GLN A 192 0.82 -19.53 -3.29
C GLN A 192 1.61 -18.31 -2.82
N GLY A 193 1.24 -17.70 -1.70
CA GLY A 193 1.96 -16.58 -1.10
C GLY A 193 3.39 -16.98 -0.73
N ARG A 194 3.57 -18.07 0.02
CA ARG A 194 4.91 -18.58 0.41
C ARG A 194 5.77 -18.91 -0.80
N ARG A 195 5.21 -19.60 -1.80
CA ARG A 195 5.93 -19.88 -3.06
C ARG A 195 6.34 -18.60 -3.76
N THR A 196 5.45 -17.63 -3.87
CA THR A 196 5.72 -16.36 -4.54
C THR A 196 6.83 -15.59 -3.81
N LEU A 197 6.77 -15.49 -2.48
CA LEU A 197 7.82 -14.84 -1.67
C LEU A 197 9.15 -15.59 -1.77
N GLY A 198 9.12 -16.92 -1.84
CA GLY A 198 10.30 -17.76 -2.08
C GLY A 198 10.94 -17.52 -3.45
N THR A 199 10.15 -17.49 -4.52
CA THR A 199 10.62 -17.17 -5.89
C THR A 199 11.21 -15.77 -5.97
N LEU A 200 10.66 -14.82 -5.21
CA LEU A 200 11.18 -13.45 -5.14
C LEU A 200 12.43 -13.30 -4.26
N GLY A 201 12.84 -14.36 -3.53
CA GLY A 201 14.00 -14.31 -2.63
C GLY A 201 13.76 -13.51 -1.35
N VAL A 202 12.49 -13.28 -0.97
CA VAL A 202 12.10 -12.43 0.18
C VAL A 202 11.41 -13.21 1.30
N ALA A 203 11.42 -14.55 1.23
CA ALA A 203 10.77 -15.39 2.24
C ALA A 203 11.39 -15.27 3.64
N ALA A 204 12.68 -14.93 3.73
CA ALA A 204 13.38 -14.69 5.00
C ALA A 204 13.24 -13.26 5.52
N SER A 205 12.63 -12.35 4.75
CA SER A 205 12.45 -10.96 5.15
C SER A 205 11.39 -10.85 6.24
N SER A 206 11.66 -10.05 7.27
CA SER A 206 10.68 -9.75 8.30
C SER A 206 9.56 -8.89 7.74
N VAL A 207 8.32 -9.29 8.02
CA VAL A 207 7.15 -8.47 7.75
C VAL A 207 6.98 -7.50 8.91
N GLU A 208 6.92 -6.20 8.63
CA GLU A 208 6.66 -5.20 9.66
C GLU A 208 5.25 -5.37 10.24
N PRO A 209 5.08 -5.32 11.56
CA PRO A 209 3.77 -5.32 12.19
C PRO A 209 2.90 -4.14 11.71
N MET A 210 1.62 -4.42 11.50
CA MET A 210 0.61 -3.39 11.27
C MET A 210 0.26 -2.72 12.60
N VAL A 211 -0.12 -1.44 12.54
CA VAL A 211 -0.62 -0.73 13.72
C VAL A 211 -1.92 -1.38 14.18
N ALA A 212 -1.88 -2.08 15.32
CA ALA A 212 -3.03 -2.78 15.87
C ALA A 212 -4.11 -1.80 16.36
N VAL A 213 -3.67 -0.72 17.00
CA VAL A 213 -4.53 0.35 17.52
C VAL A 213 -3.99 1.68 17.00
N PRO A 214 -4.67 2.34 16.04
CA PRO A 214 -4.26 3.64 15.56
C PRO A 214 -4.39 4.68 16.66
N LEU A 215 -3.69 5.82 16.50
CA LEU A 215 -3.94 6.98 17.35
C LEU A 215 -5.41 7.43 17.19
N PRO A 216 -6.07 7.93 18.25
CA PRO A 216 -7.46 8.32 18.16
C PRO A 216 -7.74 9.38 17.08
N PRO A 217 -8.89 9.34 16.39
CA PRO A 217 -9.23 10.33 15.37
C PRO A 217 -9.42 11.76 15.91
N TRP A 218 -9.63 11.91 17.23
CA TRP A 218 -9.70 13.21 17.90
C TRP A 218 -8.35 13.69 18.46
N THR A 219 -7.23 13.03 18.13
CA THR A 219 -5.90 13.51 18.51
C THR A 219 -5.63 14.89 17.90
N SER A 220 -5.41 15.89 18.76
CA SER A 220 -5.10 17.25 18.33
C SER A 220 -3.76 17.30 17.59
N ARG A 221 -3.70 18.14 16.55
CA ARG A 221 -2.48 18.47 15.79
C ARG A 221 -1.98 19.89 16.09
N GLU A 222 -2.42 20.46 17.21
CA GLU A 222 -2.00 21.79 17.63
C GLU A 222 -0.48 21.88 17.73
N GLY A 223 0.07 23.02 17.26
CA GLY A 223 1.52 23.20 17.17
C GLY A 223 2.19 22.47 16.00
N ILE A 224 1.46 21.72 15.17
CA ILE A 224 2.02 21.00 14.00
C ILE A 224 1.35 21.49 12.72
N SER A 225 2.14 21.97 11.77
CA SER A 225 1.69 22.30 10.42
C SER A 225 2.46 21.50 9.38
N ILE A 226 1.77 21.05 8.35
CA ILE A 226 2.33 20.24 7.26
C ILE A 226 1.88 20.85 5.95
N SER A 227 2.81 21.08 5.03
CA SER A 227 2.52 21.71 3.74
C SER A 227 3.30 21.06 2.60
N CYS A 228 2.56 20.56 1.61
CA CYS A 228 3.12 20.18 0.30
C CYS A 228 3.09 21.35 -0.72
N ALA A 229 2.59 22.52 -0.32
CA ALA A 229 2.43 23.64 -1.22
C ALA A 229 3.76 24.34 -1.46
N VAL A 230 4.01 24.69 -2.71
CA VAL A 230 5.16 25.51 -3.13
C VAL A 230 4.72 26.51 -4.19
N PRO A 231 5.48 27.61 -4.36
CA PRO A 231 5.28 28.55 -5.45
C PRO A 231 5.30 27.87 -6.84
N PRO A 232 4.57 28.38 -7.84
CA PRO A 232 4.62 27.88 -9.23
C PRO A 232 6.04 27.83 -9.84
N GLU A 233 6.94 28.66 -9.34
CA GLU A 233 8.34 28.75 -9.74
C GLU A 233 9.18 27.57 -9.22
N CYS A 234 8.67 26.79 -8.26
CA CYS A 234 9.32 25.57 -7.76
C CYS A 234 9.06 24.33 -8.63
N VAL A 235 8.29 24.46 -9.71
CA VAL A 235 7.94 23.35 -10.62
C VAL A 235 9.14 22.99 -11.50
N ARG A 236 9.30 21.70 -11.85
CA ARG A 236 10.45 21.17 -12.61
C ARG A 236 10.74 21.89 -13.93
N SER A 237 9.73 22.52 -14.54
CA SER A 237 9.87 23.28 -15.80
C SER A 237 10.56 24.63 -15.65
N ALA A 238 10.66 25.19 -14.43
CA ALA A 238 11.19 26.54 -14.19
C ALA A 238 12.73 26.62 -14.19
N GLY A 239 13.44 25.49 -14.35
CA GLY A 239 14.90 25.42 -14.26
C GLY A 239 15.40 25.39 -12.82
N GLU A 240 16.65 24.95 -12.62
CA GLU A 240 17.19 24.66 -11.29
C GLU A 240 17.30 25.91 -10.39
N HIS A 241 17.86 26.99 -10.92
CA HIS A 241 18.12 28.22 -10.18
C HIS A 241 16.83 28.91 -9.71
N ALA A 242 15.80 28.97 -10.57
CA ALA A 242 14.51 29.56 -10.20
C ALA A 242 13.80 28.75 -9.11
N ARG A 243 13.84 27.41 -9.22
CA ARG A 243 13.30 26.52 -8.19
C ARG A 243 13.98 26.72 -6.85
N ARG A 244 15.31 26.87 -6.86
CA ARG A 244 16.10 27.13 -5.66
C ARG A 244 15.72 28.46 -5.02
N ALA A 245 15.74 29.55 -5.79
CA ALA A 245 15.43 30.88 -5.28
C ALA A 245 14.01 30.97 -4.70
N ALA A 246 13.03 30.37 -5.38
CA ALA A 246 11.65 30.31 -4.92
C ALA A 246 11.49 29.47 -3.63
N ALA A 247 12.23 28.36 -3.52
CA ALA A 247 12.23 27.55 -2.30
C ALA A 247 12.92 28.25 -1.13
N GLU A 248 14.06 28.91 -1.34
CA GLU A 248 14.74 29.70 -0.32
C GLU A 248 13.84 30.85 0.18
N ALA A 249 13.13 31.54 -0.74
CA ALA A 249 12.17 32.59 -0.38
C ALA A 249 11.00 32.04 0.46
N LEU A 250 10.41 30.91 0.05
CA LEU A 250 9.34 30.24 0.79
C LEU A 250 9.79 29.88 2.22
N LEU A 251 10.98 29.29 2.37
CA LEU A 251 11.49 28.86 3.66
C LEU A 251 11.82 30.04 4.58
N THR A 252 12.27 31.17 4.01
CA THR A 252 12.53 32.40 4.77
C THR A 252 11.25 33.04 5.31
N ASP A 253 10.13 32.90 4.58
CA ASP A 253 8.82 33.45 4.97
C ASP A 253 8.07 32.57 5.99
N LEU A 254 8.58 31.38 6.30
CA LEU A 254 7.95 30.50 7.29
C LEU A 254 7.99 31.14 8.70
N PRO A 255 6.90 31.00 9.49
CA PRO A 255 6.83 31.60 10.81
C PRO A 255 7.97 31.14 11.74
N GLY A 256 8.79 32.08 12.20
CA GLY A 256 9.89 31.79 13.13
C GLY A 256 11.14 31.20 12.49
N ALA A 257 11.29 31.28 11.16
CA ALA A 257 12.44 30.80 10.40
C ALA A 257 13.78 31.37 10.88
N GLU A 258 13.78 32.63 11.32
CA GLU A 258 14.97 33.36 11.79
C GLU A 258 15.62 32.76 13.04
N ARG A 259 14.87 31.95 13.81
CA ARG A 259 15.32 31.31 15.06
C ARG A 259 14.92 29.84 15.10
N ALA A 260 14.67 29.23 13.94
CA ALA A 260 14.22 27.85 13.85
C ALA A 260 15.37 26.86 14.03
N THR A 261 15.05 25.72 14.64
CA THR A 261 15.84 24.50 14.44
C THR A 261 15.49 23.93 13.08
N TRP A 262 16.47 23.79 12.19
CA TRP A 262 16.28 23.30 10.83
C TRP A 262 16.59 21.81 10.74
N VAL A 263 15.66 21.03 10.22
CA VAL A 263 15.86 19.61 9.92
C VAL A 263 15.75 19.41 8.42
N TRP A 264 16.72 18.73 7.83
CA TRP A 264 16.73 18.34 6.43
C TRP A 264 16.90 16.82 6.38
N SER A 265 15.91 16.10 5.86
CA SER A 265 15.98 14.65 5.73
C SER A 265 16.00 14.23 4.26
N ASP A 266 16.80 13.22 3.96
CA ASP A 266 16.77 12.52 2.67
C ASP A 266 16.83 11.00 2.92
N GLY A 267 16.25 10.23 2.02
CA GLY A 267 16.21 8.78 2.05
C GLY A 267 16.17 8.16 0.67
N SER A 268 17.01 7.15 0.46
CA SER A 268 17.09 6.47 -0.83
C SER A 268 17.04 4.95 -0.69
N ALA A 269 16.61 4.30 -1.77
CA ALA A 269 16.62 2.86 -1.94
C ALA A 269 17.23 2.51 -3.31
N ASP A 270 18.10 1.51 -3.35
CA ASP A 270 18.71 0.99 -4.58
C ASP A 270 17.64 0.42 -5.51
N GLY A 271 17.63 0.89 -6.76
CA GLY A 271 16.59 0.55 -7.73
C GLY A 271 15.17 0.93 -7.27
N GLY A 272 15.05 1.76 -6.21
CA GLY A 272 13.79 2.13 -5.58
C GLY A 272 13.17 1.06 -4.67
N THR A 273 13.82 -0.10 -4.46
CA THR A 273 13.22 -1.24 -3.75
C THR A 273 14.13 -1.98 -2.78
N ALA A 274 15.45 -1.75 -2.80
CA ALA A 274 16.41 -2.54 -2.03
C ALA A 274 17.41 -1.69 -1.25
N ARG A 275 18.01 -2.27 -0.19
CA ARG A 275 19.14 -1.70 0.57
C ARG A 275 19.01 -0.19 0.83
N GLY A 276 17.89 0.23 1.37
CA GLY A 276 17.67 1.64 1.60
C GLY A 276 18.13 2.08 2.98
N GLY A 277 18.33 3.38 3.06
CA GLY A 277 18.70 4.09 4.26
C GLY A 277 18.39 5.56 4.05
N GLY A 278 18.34 6.27 5.15
CA GLY A 278 18.18 7.71 5.11
C GLY A 278 18.98 8.36 6.21
N GLY A 279 19.13 9.67 6.08
CA GLY A 279 19.82 10.50 7.04
C GLY A 279 19.14 11.85 7.17
N ALA A 280 19.46 12.53 8.26
CA ALA A 280 19.00 13.90 8.43
C ALA A 280 20.10 14.77 9.04
N LEU A 281 20.13 16.03 8.60
CA LEU A 281 20.90 17.10 9.18
C LEU A 281 19.99 17.95 10.06
N ILE A 282 20.39 18.19 11.30
CA ILE A 282 19.71 19.04 12.26
C ILE A 282 20.63 20.21 12.57
N ALA A 283 20.26 21.42 12.17
CA ALA A 283 20.98 22.65 12.49
C ALA A 283 20.22 23.43 13.57
N LEU A 284 20.84 23.58 14.74
CA LEU A 284 20.30 24.34 15.85
C LEU A 284 20.50 25.85 15.62
N PRO A 285 19.65 26.72 16.21
CA PRO A 285 19.82 28.17 16.14
C PRO A 285 21.15 28.67 16.72
N THR A 286 21.81 27.86 17.55
CA THR A 286 23.13 28.14 18.12
C THR A 286 24.28 27.96 17.12
N GLY A 287 23.99 27.45 15.92
CA GLY A 287 24.98 27.09 14.90
C GLY A 287 25.54 25.66 15.06
N THR A 288 25.15 24.94 16.11
CA THR A 288 25.52 23.53 16.29
C THR A 288 24.75 22.65 15.31
N GLU A 289 25.42 21.68 14.71
CA GLU A 289 24.81 20.75 13.77
C GLU A 289 24.96 19.30 14.23
N HIS A 290 23.91 18.52 14.01
CA HIS A 290 23.86 17.09 14.29
C HIS A 290 23.46 16.35 13.02
N THR A 291 24.04 15.18 12.80
CA THR A 291 23.65 14.30 11.69
C THR A 291 23.23 12.95 12.22
N VAL A 292 22.10 12.45 11.73
CA VAL A 292 21.60 11.11 12.04
C VAL A 292 21.54 10.25 10.79
N ARG A 293 21.61 8.94 10.99
CA ARG A 293 21.50 7.94 9.93
C ARG A 293 20.69 6.77 10.45
N ALA A 294 19.83 6.22 9.59
CA ALA A 294 19.03 5.06 9.95
C ALA A 294 18.85 4.12 8.75
N PRO A 295 19.03 2.80 8.96
CA PRO A 295 18.77 1.81 7.91
C PRO A 295 17.26 1.66 7.68
N ALA A 296 16.83 1.63 6.42
CA ALA A 296 15.42 1.44 6.05
C ALA A 296 15.06 -0.03 5.76
N GLY A 297 16.06 -0.90 5.75
CA GLY A 297 15.94 -2.34 5.53
C GLY A 297 16.47 -2.80 4.17
N SER A 298 16.61 -4.11 4.01
CA SER A 298 17.05 -4.73 2.75
C SER A 298 16.01 -4.63 1.64
N LEU A 299 14.73 -4.57 2.00
CA LEU A 299 13.59 -4.30 1.12
C LEU A 299 12.88 -3.04 1.61
N CYS A 300 12.89 -2.00 0.80
CA CYS A 300 12.33 -0.71 1.18
C CYS A 300 12.04 0.14 -0.06
N SER A 301 11.05 1.02 0.03
CA SER A 301 10.87 2.07 -0.96
C SER A 301 11.69 3.30 -0.57
N SER A 302 11.99 4.19 -1.53
CA SER A 302 12.56 5.50 -1.21
C SER A 302 11.69 6.25 -0.20
N THR A 303 10.37 6.24 -0.36
CA THR A 303 9.42 6.83 0.61
C THR A 303 9.57 6.27 2.03
N ARG A 304 9.89 4.98 2.18
CA ARG A 304 10.17 4.41 3.51
C ARG A 304 11.48 4.94 4.07
N ALA A 305 12.53 5.02 3.26
CA ALA A 305 13.82 5.54 3.68
C ALA A 305 13.72 6.97 4.20
N GLU A 306 12.92 7.80 3.54
CA GLU A 306 12.59 9.18 3.94
C GLU A 306 11.90 9.24 5.30
N LEU A 307 10.86 8.42 5.49
CA LEU A 307 10.15 8.36 6.78
C LEU A 307 11.06 7.85 7.91
N VAL A 308 11.97 6.92 7.60
CA VAL A 308 12.97 6.43 8.56
C VAL A 308 13.97 7.53 8.94
N ALA A 309 14.41 8.34 7.97
CA ALA A 309 15.26 9.51 8.24
C ALA A 309 14.54 10.54 9.11
N LEU A 310 13.28 10.86 8.78
CA LEU A 310 12.43 11.76 9.57
C LEU A 310 12.28 11.26 11.01
N ARG A 311 11.96 9.96 11.20
CA ARG A 311 11.84 9.38 12.54
C ARG A 311 13.14 9.54 13.32
N ALA A 312 14.28 9.19 12.72
CA ALA A 312 15.58 9.31 13.37
C ALA A 312 15.89 10.77 13.76
N ALA A 313 15.53 11.74 12.93
CA ALA A 313 15.71 13.15 13.24
C ALA A 313 14.84 13.60 14.43
N LEU A 314 13.58 13.16 14.48
CA LEU A 314 12.67 13.46 15.58
C LEU A 314 13.09 12.79 16.89
N GLU A 315 13.59 11.55 16.83
CA GLU A 315 14.18 10.85 17.98
C GLU A 315 15.39 11.62 18.54
N GLU A 316 16.23 12.16 17.66
CA GLU A 316 17.39 12.96 18.04
C GLU A 316 16.97 14.29 18.69
N LEU A 317 15.98 14.98 18.11
CA LEU A 317 15.42 16.21 18.68
C LEU A 317 14.73 16.00 20.03
N ALA A 318 14.18 14.81 20.28
CA ALA A 318 13.55 14.47 21.54
C ALA A 318 14.57 14.24 22.67
N LYS A 319 15.87 14.15 22.37
CA LYS A 319 16.92 14.01 23.39
C LYS A 319 17.08 15.33 24.17
N PRO A 320 17.24 15.28 25.51
CA PRO A 320 17.40 16.47 26.33
C PRO A 320 18.56 17.37 25.90
N ASP A 321 19.67 16.78 25.48
CA ASP A 321 20.92 17.50 25.18
C ASP A 321 20.88 18.30 23.86
N ILE A 322 19.94 17.95 22.97
CA ILE A 322 19.79 18.57 21.64
C ILE A 322 18.58 19.51 21.64
N SER A 323 17.68 19.33 22.61
CA SER A 323 16.52 20.18 22.77
C SER A 323 16.93 21.60 23.11
N SER A 324 16.91 22.46 22.09
CA SER A 324 16.92 23.91 22.23
C SER A 324 15.82 24.37 23.20
N ASP A 325 16.15 25.32 24.09
CA ASP A 325 15.20 25.91 25.05
C ASP A 325 13.92 26.35 24.33
N PRO A 326 12.76 25.71 24.58
CA PRO A 326 11.52 25.99 23.86
C PRO A 326 11.06 27.44 24.02
N ASP A 327 11.34 28.08 25.16
CA ASP A 327 10.97 29.48 25.39
C ASP A 327 11.80 30.42 24.52
N ARG A 328 13.03 30.03 24.19
CA ARG A 328 13.97 30.82 23.38
C ARG A 328 13.93 30.46 21.90
N TYR A 329 13.66 29.22 21.55
CA TYR A 329 13.68 28.69 20.19
C TYR A 329 12.48 27.75 19.96
N PRO A 330 11.26 28.32 19.94
CA PRO A 330 10.04 27.51 19.92
C PRO A 330 9.82 26.79 18.59
N THR A 331 10.53 27.15 17.52
CA THR A 331 10.20 26.72 16.16
C THR A 331 11.16 25.65 15.66
N THR A 332 10.62 24.58 15.10
CA THR A 332 11.36 23.56 14.35
C THR A 332 10.78 23.46 12.93
N ILE A 333 11.61 23.69 11.92
CA ILE A 333 11.24 23.57 10.50
C ILE A 333 11.89 22.30 9.95
N ILE A 334 11.08 21.41 9.38
CA ILE A 334 11.49 20.12 8.85
C ILE A 334 11.23 20.10 7.35
N CYS A 335 12.29 20.02 6.57
CA CYS A 335 12.24 19.99 5.12
C CYS A 335 12.39 18.55 4.62
N LEU A 336 11.44 18.13 3.78
CA LEU A 336 11.46 16.84 3.09
C LEU A 336 11.34 17.08 1.59
N ASP A 337 12.14 16.41 0.78
CA ASP A 337 12.02 16.48 -0.68
C ASP A 337 11.13 15.35 -1.26
N SER A 338 10.78 14.36 -0.44
CA SER A 338 9.79 13.34 -0.74
C SER A 338 8.36 13.77 -0.44
N ARG A 339 7.67 14.25 -1.48
CA ARG A 339 6.23 14.59 -1.41
C ARG A 339 5.38 13.42 -0.92
N ALA A 340 5.71 12.19 -1.32
CA ALA A 340 4.99 11.00 -0.90
C ALA A 340 5.14 10.71 0.61
N ALA A 341 6.34 10.93 1.18
CA ALA A 341 6.57 10.79 2.61
C ALA A 341 5.76 11.85 3.38
N LEU A 342 5.82 13.11 2.93
CA LEU A 342 5.08 14.18 3.57
C LEU A 342 3.57 13.97 3.52
N GLN A 343 3.02 13.54 2.39
CA GLN A 343 1.60 13.18 2.25
C GLN A 343 1.19 12.01 3.17
N THR A 344 2.11 11.06 3.43
CA THR A 344 1.86 9.97 4.36
C THR A 344 1.70 10.50 5.78
N VAL A 345 2.55 11.45 6.20
CA VAL A 345 2.44 12.10 7.51
C VAL A 345 1.18 12.98 7.56
N ASP A 346 0.93 13.79 6.53
CA ASP A 346 -0.21 14.72 6.42
C ASP A 346 -1.59 14.06 6.46
N ALA A 347 -1.68 12.76 6.14
CA ALA A 347 -2.90 11.97 6.33
C ALA A 347 -3.41 12.00 7.79
N GLY A 348 -2.54 12.32 8.75
CA GLY A 348 -2.88 12.53 10.15
C GLY A 348 -2.60 11.31 11.03
N PRO A 349 -2.61 11.50 12.36
CA PRO A 349 -2.21 10.46 13.33
C PRO A 349 -3.09 9.21 13.27
N ALA A 350 -4.39 9.38 13.06
CA ALA A 350 -5.35 8.28 13.02
C ALA A 350 -5.38 7.50 11.69
N ALA A 351 -4.82 8.08 10.63
CA ALA A 351 -4.78 7.46 9.30
C ALA A 351 -3.55 6.57 9.09
N GLN A 352 -2.63 6.54 10.07
CA GLN A 352 -1.38 5.78 9.93
C GLN A 352 -1.64 4.27 9.97
N ALA A 353 -1.16 3.57 8.94
CA ALA A 353 -1.30 2.13 8.80
C ALA A 353 -0.02 1.34 9.14
N SER A 354 1.13 2.02 9.26
CA SER A 354 2.43 1.43 9.61
C SER A 354 2.92 1.89 10.97
N GLN A 355 3.68 1.05 11.66
CA GLN A 355 4.26 1.39 12.94
C GLN A 355 5.18 2.61 12.82
N LEU A 356 5.98 2.66 11.75
CA LEU A 356 6.80 3.83 11.41
C LEU A 356 6.00 5.14 11.37
N GLY A 357 4.85 5.17 10.68
CA GLY A 357 4.02 6.37 10.60
C GLY A 357 3.42 6.76 11.95
N ALA A 358 3.00 5.77 12.75
CA ALA A 358 2.50 5.99 14.10
C ALA A 358 3.59 6.52 15.05
N ASP A 359 4.81 6.00 14.96
CA ASP A 359 5.96 6.46 15.76
C ASP A 359 6.34 7.91 15.44
N ILE A 360 6.37 8.28 14.16
CA ILE A 360 6.58 9.66 13.72
C ILE A 360 5.54 10.58 14.35
N TRP A 361 4.26 10.23 14.30
CA TRP A 361 3.22 11.04 14.92
C TRP A 361 3.34 11.12 16.44
N ARG A 362 3.72 10.03 17.13
CA ARG A 362 3.97 10.09 18.58
C ARG A 362 5.09 11.07 18.92
N LEU A 363 6.18 11.06 18.15
CA LEU A 363 7.30 11.98 18.35
C LEU A 363 6.92 13.43 18.03
N LEU A 364 6.19 13.67 16.95
CA LEU A 364 5.68 15.00 16.61
C LEU A 364 4.79 15.56 17.72
N LEU A 365 3.86 14.74 18.24
CA LEU A 365 2.97 15.14 19.33
C LEU A 365 3.73 15.39 20.64
N GLN A 366 4.73 14.54 20.95
CA GLN A 366 5.60 14.73 22.11
C GLN A 366 6.33 16.07 22.02
N LEU A 367 6.97 16.35 20.88
CA LEU A 367 7.69 17.61 20.64
C LEU A 367 6.74 18.83 20.63
N ALA A 368 5.54 18.70 20.07
CA ALA A 368 4.55 19.78 20.12
C ALA A 368 4.09 20.06 21.56
N SER A 369 3.88 19.01 22.35
CA SER A 369 3.44 19.13 23.76
C SER A 369 4.48 19.75 24.68
N SER A 370 5.76 19.78 24.28
CA SER A 370 6.81 20.50 25.01
C SER A 370 6.90 22.00 24.65
N GLY A 371 5.91 22.53 23.91
CA GLY A 371 5.82 23.94 23.54
C GLY A 371 6.45 24.26 22.18
N ARG A 372 6.95 23.27 21.44
CA ARG A 372 7.52 23.50 20.11
C ARG A 372 6.43 23.63 19.05
N ARG A 373 6.64 24.54 18.11
CA ARG A 373 5.90 24.67 16.85
C ARG A 373 6.67 23.97 15.74
N LEU A 374 6.05 22.95 15.15
CA LEU A 374 6.62 22.10 14.12
C LEU A 374 6.02 22.48 12.76
N HIS A 375 6.90 22.78 11.80
CA HIS A 375 6.52 23.09 10.43
C HIS A 375 7.20 22.09 9.49
N LEU A 376 6.44 21.14 8.95
CA LEU A 376 6.92 20.21 7.94
C LEU A 376 6.61 20.76 6.55
N GLN A 377 7.63 21.03 5.76
CA GLN A 377 7.51 21.67 4.44
C GLN A 377 8.13 20.78 3.36
N TRP A 378 7.38 20.55 2.29
CA TRP A 378 7.95 19.91 1.09
C TRP A 378 8.88 20.89 0.37
N VAL A 379 10.05 20.41 -0.03
CA VAL A 379 11.03 21.19 -0.80
C VAL A 379 11.36 20.50 -2.14
N PRO A 380 11.69 21.26 -3.19
CA PRO A 380 12.09 20.67 -4.45
C PRO A 380 13.45 19.94 -4.35
N ALA A 381 13.46 18.64 -4.64
CA ALA A 381 14.71 17.85 -4.78
C ALA A 381 15.58 18.33 -5.95
N HIS A 382 16.90 18.11 -5.84
CA HIS A 382 17.91 18.38 -6.87
C HIS A 382 17.76 19.78 -7.49
N CYS A 383 17.80 20.78 -6.63
CA CYS A 383 17.90 22.17 -7.06
C CYS A 383 19.00 22.96 -6.36
N GLY A 384 19.95 22.27 -5.71
CA GLY A 384 21.08 22.93 -5.07
C GLY A 384 20.71 23.65 -3.77
N LEU A 385 19.61 23.26 -3.11
CA LEU A 385 19.26 23.78 -1.78
C LEU A 385 20.32 23.32 -0.77
N PRO A 386 21.10 24.22 -0.15
CA PRO A 386 22.27 23.83 0.63
C PRO A 386 21.98 22.82 1.74
N GLY A 387 20.85 22.97 2.45
CA GLY A 387 20.45 22.03 3.49
C GLY A 387 20.09 20.64 2.96
N ASN A 388 19.37 20.56 1.84
CA ASN A 388 18.99 19.31 1.20
C ASN A 388 20.23 18.59 0.66
N GLU A 389 21.06 19.26 -0.13
CA GLU A 389 22.26 18.66 -0.72
C GLU A 389 23.24 18.13 0.35
N ARG A 390 23.27 18.76 1.53
CA ARG A 390 24.06 18.29 2.67
C ARG A 390 23.45 17.08 3.36
N ALA A 391 22.11 17.01 3.44
CA ALA A 391 21.42 15.81 3.89
C ALA A 391 21.70 14.66 2.91
N ASP A 392 21.53 14.87 1.59
CA ASP A 392 21.81 13.89 0.53
C ASP A 392 23.27 13.40 0.55
N ALA A 393 24.21 14.31 0.82
CA ALA A 393 25.63 14.00 0.90
C ALA A 393 26.02 13.21 2.17
N THR A 394 25.12 13.06 3.15
CA THR A 394 25.39 12.31 4.38
C THR A 394 25.51 10.82 4.03
N PRO A 395 26.69 10.19 4.11
CA PRO A 395 26.86 8.84 3.59
C PRO A 395 26.17 7.78 4.48
N TRP A 396 24.91 7.44 4.24
CA TRP A 396 24.27 6.23 4.80
C TRP A 396 24.43 5.00 3.89
N ARG A 397 24.95 5.19 2.67
CA ARG A 397 25.34 4.09 1.76
C ARG A 397 26.57 3.35 2.28
N GLY A 398 26.42 2.67 3.41
CA GLY A 398 27.37 1.68 3.90
C GLY A 398 26.99 0.31 3.35
N LYS A 399 27.96 -0.41 2.77
CA LYS A 399 27.83 -1.85 2.54
C LYS A 399 27.36 -2.51 3.86
N PRO A 400 26.43 -3.49 3.84
CA PRO A 400 26.15 -4.26 5.03
C PRO A 400 27.47 -4.87 5.55
N PRO A 401 27.67 -4.96 6.87
CA PRO A 401 28.79 -5.72 7.41
C PRO A 401 28.73 -7.13 6.83
N SER A 402 29.90 -7.59 6.38
CA SER A 402 30.15 -8.88 5.72
C SER A 402 29.63 -10.07 6.51
#